data_AF-M2TGZ3-F1
#
_entry.id   AF-M2TGZ3-F1
#
_cell.length_a   1.000
_cell.length_b   1.000
_cell.length_c   1.000
_cell.angle_alpha   90.00
_cell.angle_beta   90.00
_cell.angle_gamma   90.00
#
_symmetry.space_group_name_H-M   'P 1'
#
loop_
_entity.id
_entity.type
_entity.pdbx_description
1 polymer ?
#
loop_
_entity_poly.entity_id
_entity_poly.type
_entity_poly.pdbx_seq_one_letter_code
_entity_poly.pdbx_strand_id
1 'polypeptide(L)'
;AEPSIECVDPSKQSQCTCTCTNGIVFSQTLSLDASTIPSDGTCQADRDRCLKRQQQLNTEIEEEREQCAAQLNEATQTHIQREKELLEKQHELRTQLKLHQPPTWTYHGCYIDNLSRAIGGNGFSLDTHLTVDNCKRLCRGSKYAAMQYGTHCLCGNKFRFPVTKVSDSECNVNCAGN
;
A
#
# COMPACT_ATOMS: atom_id res chain seq x y z
N ALA A 1 -35.04 20.32 23.52
CA ALA A 1 -36.43 19.86 23.71
C ALA A 1 -36.92 20.47 25.01
N GLU A 2 -37.93 21.34 24.90
CA GLU A 2 -38.44 22.15 26.01
C GLU A 2 -39.48 21.32 26.79
N PRO A 3 -39.33 21.13 28.11
CA PRO A 3 -40.32 20.39 28.89
C PRO A 3 -41.57 21.24 29.09
N SER A 4 -42.74 20.71 28.73
CA SER A 4 -44.04 21.30 29.05
C SER A 4 -44.70 20.52 30.18
N ILE A 5 -45.24 21.24 31.15
CA ILE A 5 -46.04 20.72 32.25
C ILE A 5 -47.44 21.33 32.10
N GLU A 6 -48.44 20.50 31.87
CA GLU A 6 -49.84 20.87 32.04
C GLU A 6 -50.35 20.24 33.34
N CYS A 7 -50.69 21.06 34.32
CA CYS A 7 -51.35 20.64 35.55
C CYS A 7 -52.85 20.96 35.44
N VAL A 8 -53.71 19.94 35.61
CA VAL A 8 -55.17 20.11 35.68
C VAL A 8 -55.58 20.43 37.12
N ASP A 9 -56.52 21.36 37.24
CA ASP A 9 -57.04 21.98 38.46
C ASP A 9 -57.35 20.97 39.60
N PRO A 10 -56.78 21.14 40.81
CA PRO A 10 -56.84 20.15 41.88
C PRO A 10 -58.14 20.26 42.67
N SER A 11 -59.27 19.85 42.08
CA SER A 11 -60.52 19.72 42.84
C SER A 11 -60.86 18.30 43.27
N LYS A 12 -60.26 17.24 42.69
CA LYS A 12 -60.42 15.85 43.15
C LYS A 12 -59.19 15.01 42.80
N GLN A 13 -58.40 14.68 43.82
CA GLN A 13 -57.20 13.82 43.80
C GLN A 13 -55.98 14.39 43.06
N SER A 14 -55.03 14.83 43.85
CA SER A 14 -53.65 15.19 43.49
C SER A 14 -52.88 13.96 42.98
N GLN A 15 -53.04 13.64 41.69
CA GLN A 15 -52.13 12.75 40.98
C GLN A 15 -51.58 13.51 39.76
N CYS A 16 -50.47 14.21 39.96
CA CYS A 16 -49.68 14.71 38.83
C CYS A 16 -48.84 13.56 38.29
N THR A 17 -49.16 13.09 37.08
CA THR A 17 -48.35 12.12 36.34
C THR A 17 -47.37 12.86 35.43
N CYS A 18 -46.07 12.76 35.69
CA CYS A 18 -45.04 13.25 34.79
C CYS A 18 -44.61 12.12 33.85
N THR A 19 -44.78 12.32 32.54
CA THR A 19 -44.26 11.43 31.49
C THR A 19 -42.99 12.01 30.89
N CYS A 20 -41.87 11.30 31.04
CA CYS A 20 -40.65 11.62 30.30
C CYS A 20 -40.70 10.98 28.90
N THR A 21 -40.12 11.66 27.92
CA THR A 21 -40.19 11.41 26.46
C THR A 21 -39.69 10.04 25.97
N ASN A 22 -39.21 9.16 26.86
CA ASN A 22 -38.84 7.78 26.53
C ASN A 22 -39.96 6.76 26.82
N GLY A 23 -41.20 7.21 27.06
CA GLY A 23 -42.35 6.30 27.22
C GLY A 23 -42.34 5.47 28.52
N ILE A 24 -41.41 5.75 29.43
CA ILE A 24 -41.40 5.14 30.76
C ILE A 24 -42.40 5.90 31.63
N VAL A 25 -43.53 5.24 31.89
CA VAL A 25 -44.58 5.77 32.78
C VAL A 25 -44.26 5.36 34.21
N PHE A 26 -43.80 6.30 35.03
CA PHE A 26 -43.72 6.09 36.47
C PHE A 26 -45.07 6.44 37.11
N SER A 27 -45.86 5.42 37.42
CA SER A 27 -47.09 5.57 38.20
C SER A 27 -46.76 5.47 39.68
N GLN A 28 -46.16 6.53 40.24
CA GLN A 28 -46.05 6.65 41.69
C GLN A 28 -47.21 7.50 42.21
N THR A 29 -48.04 6.90 43.06
CA THR A 29 -48.97 7.63 43.91
C THR A 29 -48.17 8.50 44.88
N LEU A 30 -48.12 9.80 44.64
CA LEU A 30 -47.63 10.77 45.62
C LEU A 30 -48.65 10.84 46.77
N SER A 31 -48.36 10.13 47.87
CA SER A 31 -49.07 10.35 49.12
C SER A 31 -48.69 11.73 49.64
N LEU A 32 -49.63 12.69 49.61
CA LEU A 32 -49.51 13.99 50.27
C LEU A 32 -49.72 13.87 51.79
N ASP A 33 -49.23 12.79 52.40
CA ASP A 33 -49.07 12.75 53.85
C ASP A 33 -47.80 13.53 54.19
N ALA A 34 -48.00 14.77 54.66
CA ALA A 34 -46.97 15.69 55.11
C ALA A 34 -46.15 15.19 56.34
N SER A 35 -46.20 13.89 56.65
CA SER A 35 -45.46 13.25 57.74
C SER A 35 -44.32 12.36 57.25
N THR A 36 -44.07 12.27 55.94
CA THR A 36 -42.92 11.53 55.39
C THR A 36 -42.31 12.20 54.16
N ILE A 37 -42.42 13.53 54.06
CA ILE A 37 -41.65 14.29 53.06
C ILE A 37 -40.17 14.13 53.45
N PRO A 38 -39.34 13.43 52.65
CA PRO A 38 -37.90 13.44 52.87
C PRO A 38 -37.47 14.91 52.81
N SER A 39 -36.73 15.37 53.80
CA SER A 39 -36.30 16.76 53.87
C SER A 39 -35.74 17.22 52.51
N ASP A 40 -36.07 18.45 52.13
CA ASP A 40 -35.64 19.15 50.91
C ASP A 40 -34.13 18.99 50.60
N GLY A 41 -33.31 18.75 51.64
CA GLY A 41 -31.89 18.43 51.52
C GLY A 41 -31.54 17.10 50.82
N THR A 42 -32.43 16.12 50.76
CA THR A 42 -32.17 14.82 50.10
C THR A 42 -32.23 14.92 48.57
N CYS A 43 -33.23 15.62 48.02
CA CYS A 43 -33.36 15.88 46.59
C CYS A 43 -32.22 16.78 46.07
N GLN A 44 -31.85 17.81 46.84
CA GLN A 44 -30.71 18.68 46.53
C GLN A 44 -29.40 17.88 46.48
N ALA A 45 -29.18 16.99 47.45
CA ALA A 45 -28.00 16.13 47.49
C ALA A 45 -27.95 15.15 46.31
N ASP A 46 -29.09 14.60 45.88
CA ASP A 46 -29.15 13.69 44.74
C ASP A 46 -28.97 14.40 43.39
N ARG A 47 -29.49 15.63 43.25
CA ARG A 47 -29.18 16.50 42.10
C ARG A 47 -27.69 16.76 42.00
N ASP A 48 -27.06 17.16 43.11
CA ASP A 48 -25.63 17.48 43.13
C ASP A 48 -24.77 16.22 42.85
N ARG A 49 -25.22 15.04 43.32
CA ARG A 49 -24.62 13.74 42.98
C ARG A 49 -24.71 13.43 41.49
N CYS A 50 -25.86 13.67 40.86
CA CYS A 50 -26.06 13.48 39.42
C CYS A 50 -25.19 14.44 38.59
N LEU A 51 -25.13 15.72 38.95
CA LEU A 51 -24.28 16.70 38.27
C LEU A 51 -22.80 16.34 38.37
N LYS A 52 -22.36 15.89 39.55
CA LYS A 52 -20.99 15.40 39.74
C LYS A 52 -20.69 14.17 38.89
N ARG A 53 -21.63 13.22 38.81
CA ARG A 53 -21.48 12.03 37.96
C ARG A 53 -21.46 12.40 36.48
N GLN A 54 -22.28 13.35 36.05
CA GLN A 54 -22.29 13.86 34.67
C GLN A 54 -20.96 14.52 34.32
N GLN A 55 -20.42 15.37 35.20
CA GLN A 55 -19.10 15.98 35.00
C GLN A 55 -18.01 14.91 34.89
N GLN A 56 -18.02 13.92 35.78
CA GLN A 56 -17.06 12.83 35.74
C GLN A 56 -17.14 12.03 34.43
N LEU A 57 -18.35 11.67 33.99
CA LEU A 57 -18.56 10.99 32.71
C LEU A 57 -18.09 11.82 31.52
N ASN A 58 -18.33 13.13 31.52
CA ASN A 58 -17.85 14.01 30.45
C ASN A 58 -16.33 14.05 30.40
N THR A 59 -15.65 14.11 31.55
CA THR A 59 -14.19 14.04 31.62
C THR A 59 -13.67 12.69 31.15
N GLU A 60 -14.28 11.58 31.57
CA GLU A 60 -13.93 10.22 31.11
C GLU A 60 -14.06 10.11 29.57
N ILE A 61 -15.13 10.65 28.98
CA ILE A 61 -15.33 10.69 27.53
C ILE A 61 -14.26 11.54 26.82
N GLU A 62 -13.89 12.69 27.38
CA GLU A 62 -12.86 13.55 26.79
C GLU A 62 -11.48 12.86 26.80
N GLU A 63 -11.12 12.22 27.92
CA GLU A 63 -9.89 11.44 28.04
C GLU A 63 -9.85 10.27 27.04
N GLU A 64 -10.94 9.50 26.91
CA GLU A 64 -11.04 8.41 25.93
C GLU A 64 -10.94 8.93 24.49
N ARG A 65 -11.55 10.08 24.19
CA ARG A 65 -11.45 10.70 22.86
C ARG A 65 -10.03 11.12 22.52
N GLU A 66 -9.30 11.70 23.48
CA GLU A 66 -7.89 12.06 23.30
C GLU A 66 -7.01 10.83 23.09
N GLN A 67 -7.22 9.77 23.88
CA GLN A 67 -6.51 8.50 23.72
C GLN A 67 -6.78 7.87 22.35
N CYS A 68 -8.05 7.83 21.92
CA CYS A 68 -8.42 7.32 20.60
C CYS A 68 -7.81 8.15 19.48
N ALA A 69 -7.77 9.48 19.62
CA ALA A 69 -7.13 10.35 18.64
C ALA A 69 -5.61 10.13 18.57
N ALA A 70 -4.95 9.92 19.71
CA ALA A 70 -3.53 9.60 19.76
C ALA A 70 -3.23 8.26 19.07
N GLN A 71 -4.01 7.21 19.37
CA GLN A 71 -3.87 5.90 18.72
C GLN A 71 -4.09 5.98 17.21
N LEU A 72 -5.10 6.73 16.76
CA LEU A 72 -5.36 6.92 15.34
C LEU A 72 -4.19 7.63 14.64
N ASN A 73 -3.62 8.65 15.28
CA ASN A 73 -2.46 9.38 14.75
C ASN A 73 -1.24 8.47 14.64
N GLU A 74 -0.95 7.66 15.66
CA GLU A 74 0.16 6.71 15.65
C GLU A 74 -0.01 5.64 14.56
N ALA A 75 -1.23 5.07 14.44
CA ALA A 75 -1.54 4.10 13.40
C ALA A 75 -1.40 4.70 11.99
N THR A 76 -1.85 5.94 11.81
CA THR A 76 -1.72 6.69 10.55
C THR A 76 -0.27 6.96 10.21
N GLN A 77 0.54 7.42 11.17
CA GLN A 77 1.98 7.64 10.97
C GLN A 77 2.70 6.34 10.62
N THR A 78 2.37 5.24 11.29
CA THR A 78 2.91 3.91 11.00
C THR A 78 2.56 3.46 9.58
N HIS A 79 1.31 3.69 9.13
CA HIS A 79 0.91 3.38 7.76
C HIS A 79 1.70 4.19 6.73
N ILE A 80 1.80 5.51 6.94
CA ILE A 80 2.55 6.42 6.06
C ILE A 80 4.03 6.01 6.00
N GLN A 81 4.61 5.60 7.13
CA GLN A 81 6.00 5.15 7.18
C GLN A 81 6.22 3.88 6.36
N ARG A 82 5.35 2.88 6.52
CA ARG A 82 5.39 1.65 5.71
C ARG A 82 5.22 1.92 4.23
N GLU A 83 4.33 2.85 3.86
CA GLU A 83 4.13 3.23 2.46
C GLU A 83 5.38 3.88 1.86
N LYS A 84 6.06 4.75 2.60
CA LYS A 84 7.34 5.33 2.18
C LYS A 84 8.42 4.26 1.97
N GLU A 85 8.55 3.31 2.89
CA GLU A 85 9.49 2.19 2.75
C GLU A 85 9.18 1.33 1.52
N LEU A 86 7.89 1.07 1.24
CA LEU A 86 7.48 0.35 0.04
C LEU A 86 7.78 1.13 -1.24
N LEU A 87 7.62 2.46 -1.24
CA LEU A 87 7.96 3.32 -2.37
C LEU A 87 9.47 3.35 -2.63
N GLU A 88 10.28 3.43 -1.58
CA GLU A 88 11.74 3.34 -1.68
C GLU A 88 12.17 1.97 -2.24
N LYS A 89 11.60 0.88 -1.73
CA LYS A 89 11.85 -0.47 -2.25
C LYS A 89 11.41 -0.63 -3.70
N GLN A 90 10.28 -0.03 -4.09
CA GLN A 90 9.84 0.00 -5.47
C GLN A 90 10.84 0.75 -6.37
N HIS A 91 11.38 1.87 -5.89
CA HIS A 91 12.38 2.64 -6.63
C HIS A 91 13.68 1.84 -6.83
N GLU A 92 14.15 1.16 -5.79
CA GLU A 92 15.32 0.29 -5.88
C GLU A 92 15.09 -0.84 -6.89
N LEU A 93 13.96 -1.54 -6.80
CA LEU A 93 13.62 -2.64 -7.71
C LEU A 93 13.53 -2.15 -9.16
N ARG A 94 12.94 -0.97 -9.41
CA ARG A 94 12.89 -0.36 -10.75
C ARG A 94 14.28 -0.03 -11.27
N THR A 95 15.18 0.44 -10.41
CA THR A 95 16.56 0.75 -10.78
C THR A 95 17.31 -0.53 -11.16
N GLN A 96 17.14 -1.60 -10.38
CA GLN A 96 17.69 -2.91 -10.69
C GLN A 96 17.12 -3.46 -12.01
N LEU A 97 15.82 -3.32 -12.28
CA LEU A 97 15.21 -3.76 -13.53
C LEU A 97 15.81 -3.05 -14.75
N LYS A 98 16.03 -1.73 -14.66
CA LYS A 98 16.68 -0.97 -15.75
C LYS A 98 18.08 -1.49 -16.07
N LEU A 99 18.87 -1.85 -15.06
CA LEU A 99 20.19 -2.46 -15.26
C LEU A 99 20.11 -3.85 -15.91
N HIS A 100 19.03 -4.59 -15.65
CA HIS A 100 18.85 -5.95 -16.16
C HIS A 100 18.12 -6.03 -17.50
N GLN A 101 17.58 -4.91 -18.03
CA GLN A 101 16.96 -4.90 -19.35
C GLN A 101 17.98 -5.34 -20.41
N PRO A 102 17.73 -6.48 -21.11
CA PRO A 102 18.63 -6.92 -22.17
C PRO A 102 18.64 -5.89 -23.29
N PRO A 103 19.81 -5.55 -23.85
CA PRO A 103 19.86 -4.70 -25.03
C PRO A 103 19.02 -5.34 -26.14
N THR A 104 18.26 -4.50 -26.85
CA THR A 104 17.48 -4.93 -28.01
C THR A 104 18.45 -5.20 -29.16
N TRP A 105 18.64 -6.47 -29.50
CA TRP A 105 19.49 -6.88 -30.61
C TRP A 105 18.68 -6.94 -31.90
N THR A 106 19.20 -6.32 -32.97
CA THR A 106 18.62 -6.39 -34.33
C THR A 106 19.54 -7.23 -35.22
N TYR A 107 18.98 -8.17 -35.97
CA TYR A 107 19.74 -8.95 -36.94
C TYR A 107 20.19 -8.05 -38.11
N HIS A 108 21.48 -8.06 -38.41
CA HIS A 108 22.06 -7.16 -39.42
C HIS A 108 22.32 -7.88 -40.76
N GLY A 109 22.57 -9.19 -40.72
CA GLY A 109 22.80 -10.04 -41.90
C GLY A 109 23.95 -11.02 -41.73
N CYS A 110 24.18 -11.81 -42.78
CA CYS A 110 25.34 -12.69 -42.93
C CYS A 110 26.54 -11.96 -43.58
N TYR A 111 27.75 -12.18 -43.06
CA TYR A 111 28.98 -11.49 -43.49
C TYR A 111 30.14 -12.46 -43.65
N ILE A 112 31.00 -12.21 -44.64
CA ILE A 112 32.24 -12.97 -44.82
C ILE A 112 33.21 -12.66 -43.68
N ASP A 113 33.68 -13.72 -43.01
CA ASP A 113 34.71 -13.66 -41.98
C ASP A 113 36.06 -14.19 -42.50
N ASN A 114 37.16 -13.75 -41.89
CA ASN A 114 38.51 -14.22 -42.23
C ASN A 114 39.35 -14.43 -40.96
N LEU A 115 40.62 -14.81 -41.15
CA LEU A 115 41.55 -15.08 -40.04
C LEU A 115 41.74 -13.89 -39.09
N SER A 116 41.58 -12.66 -39.56
CA SER A 116 41.68 -11.45 -38.73
C SER A 116 40.42 -11.14 -37.93
N ARG A 117 39.31 -11.86 -38.18
CA ARG A 117 37.96 -11.66 -37.64
C ARG A 117 37.30 -10.36 -38.09
N ALA A 118 36.12 -10.49 -38.70
CA ALA A 118 35.31 -9.38 -39.20
C ALA A 118 35.01 -8.34 -38.12
N ILE A 119 34.67 -8.79 -36.91
CA ILE A 119 34.41 -7.91 -35.77
C ILE A 119 35.63 -7.77 -34.85
N GLY A 120 35.89 -6.53 -34.45
CA GLY A 120 36.97 -6.12 -33.57
C GLY A 120 36.51 -5.97 -32.13
N GLY A 121 37.12 -6.76 -31.25
CA GLY A 121 36.87 -6.82 -29.81
C GLY A 121 37.61 -7.99 -29.19
N ASN A 122 37.47 -8.15 -27.87
CA ASN A 122 38.17 -9.16 -27.07
C ASN A 122 37.26 -10.32 -26.63
N GLY A 123 36.00 -10.36 -27.07
CA GLY A 123 35.06 -11.42 -26.71
C GLY A 123 35.06 -12.53 -27.74
N PHE A 124 35.63 -13.67 -27.41
CA PHE A 124 35.44 -14.93 -28.14
C PHE A 124 35.05 -16.01 -27.13
N SER A 125 34.04 -16.79 -27.47
CA SER A 125 33.60 -17.92 -26.64
C SER A 125 33.20 -19.08 -27.54
N LEU A 126 33.57 -20.28 -27.11
CA LEU A 126 33.21 -21.53 -27.73
C LEU A 126 32.27 -22.27 -26.78
N ASP A 127 31.07 -22.60 -27.25
CA ASP A 127 30.00 -23.21 -26.47
C ASP A 127 29.33 -24.30 -27.31
N THR A 128 29.31 -25.53 -26.79
CA THR A 128 28.71 -26.69 -27.45
C THR A 128 27.19 -26.73 -27.30
N HIS A 129 26.60 -25.80 -26.55
CA HIS A 129 25.17 -25.57 -26.42
C HIS A 129 24.81 -24.13 -26.77
N LEU A 130 25.59 -23.51 -27.66
CA LEU A 130 25.40 -22.11 -28.04
C LEU A 130 24.00 -21.91 -28.63
N THR A 131 23.32 -20.87 -28.17
CA THR A 131 22.10 -20.35 -28.78
C THR A 131 22.29 -18.87 -29.14
N VAL A 132 21.44 -18.35 -30.03
CA VAL A 132 21.44 -16.92 -30.38
C VAL A 132 21.30 -16.04 -29.14
N ASP A 133 20.39 -16.40 -28.23
CA ASP A 133 20.16 -15.62 -27.01
C ASP A 133 21.31 -15.75 -26.01
N ASN A 134 22.01 -16.89 -25.97
CA ASN A 134 23.20 -17.01 -25.15
C ASN A 134 24.32 -16.11 -25.67
N CYS A 135 24.55 -16.08 -26.99
CA CYS A 135 25.58 -15.23 -27.58
C CYS A 135 25.28 -13.74 -27.35
N LYS A 136 24.02 -13.32 -27.51
CA LYS A 136 23.56 -11.95 -27.17
C LYS A 136 23.82 -11.58 -25.70
N ARG A 137 23.67 -12.52 -24.77
CA ARG A 137 23.98 -12.31 -23.34
C ARG A 137 25.48 -12.20 -23.11
N LEU A 138 26.28 -13.07 -23.71
CA LEU A 138 27.75 -13.03 -23.63
C LEU A 138 28.31 -11.72 -24.17
N CYS A 139 27.70 -11.18 -25.23
CA CYS A 139 28.10 -9.91 -25.82
C CYS A 139 27.41 -8.67 -25.23
N ARG A 140 26.78 -8.78 -24.05
CA ARG A 140 26.26 -7.60 -23.34
C ARG A 140 27.38 -6.57 -23.13
N GLY A 141 27.11 -5.32 -23.52
CA GLY A 141 28.10 -4.23 -23.48
C GLY A 141 28.94 -4.08 -24.76
N SER A 142 28.82 -5.00 -25.72
CA SER A 142 29.40 -4.84 -27.07
C SER A 142 28.36 -4.30 -28.05
N LYS A 143 28.82 -3.59 -29.10
CA LYS A 143 27.94 -3.08 -30.16
C LYS A 143 27.43 -4.18 -31.11
N TYR A 144 28.24 -5.22 -31.31
CA TYR A 144 27.95 -6.32 -32.22
C TYR A 144 28.18 -7.66 -31.53
N ALA A 145 27.30 -8.60 -31.83
CA ALA A 145 27.42 -10.02 -31.54
C ALA A 145 27.39 -10.76 -32.87
N ALA A 146 28.31 -11.70 -33.09
CA ALA A 146 28.35 -12.54 -34.28
C ALA A 146 28.49 -14.01 -33.88
N MET A 147 27.93 -14.90 -34.69
CA MET A 147 28.00 -16.33 -34.47
C MET A 147 28.66 -16.99 -35.68
N GLN A 148 29.41 -18.06 -35.43
CA GLN A 148 30.07 -18.82 -36.49
C GLN A 148 30.09 -20.31 -36.16
N TYR A 149 29.97 -21.17 -37.17
CA TYR A 149 30.06 -22.63 -37.06
C TYR A 149 29.11 -23.27 -36.03
N GLY A 150 28.02 -22.59 -35.64
CA GLY A 150 27.05 -23.08 -34.67
C GLY A 150 27.52 -23.09 -33.21
N THR A 151 28.82 -22.91 -32.94
CA THR A 151 29.42 -23.02 -31.58
C THR A 151 30.26 -21.81 -31.18
N HIS A 152 30.60 -20.92 -32.10
CA HIS A 152 31.40 -19.73 -31.79
C HIS A 152 30.50 -18.51 -31.58
N CYS A 153 30.74 -17.79 -30.50
CA CYS A 153 30.21 -16.47 -30.24
C CYS A 153 31.35 -15.44 -30.23
N LEU A 154 31.16 -14.35 -30.95
CA LEU A 154 32.12 -13.26 -31.07
C LEU A 154 31.46 -11.94 -30.70
N CYS A 155 32.17 -11.12 -29.91
CA CYS A 155 31.70 -9.82 -29.45
C CYS A 155 32.66 -8.72 -29.89
N GLY A 156 32.11 -7.60 -30.39
CA GLY A 156 32.94 -6.50 -30.89
C GLY A 156 32.22 -5.15 -30.93
N ASN A 157 33.02 -4.09 -31.04
CA ASN A 157 32.52 -2.71 -31.06
C ASN A 157 32.61 -2.05 -32.45
N LYS A 158 33.37 -2.66 -33.36
CA LYS A 158 33.58 -2.16 -34.73
C LYS A 158 33.90 -3.32 -35.67
N PHE A 159 33.71 -3.12 -36.97
CA PHE A 159 34.31 -4.01 -37.97
C PHE A 159 35.81 -3.70 -38.11
N ARG A 160 36.65 -4.72 -38.28
CA ARG A 160 38.10 -4.54 -38.44
C ARG A 160 38.50 -4.11 -39.84
N PHE A 161 37.66 -4.42 -40.83
CA PHE A 161 37.86 -4.16 -42.25
C PHE A 161 36.50 -3.99 -42.94
N PRO A 162 36.45 -3.49 -44.19
CA PRO A 162 35.23 -3.48 -44.98
C PRO A 162 34.69 -4.91 -45.18
N VAL A 163 33.56 -5.22 -44.55
CA VAL A 163 32.93 -6.54 -44.63
C VAL A 163 31.98 -6.62 -45.82
N THR A 164 31.93 -7.78 -46.46
CA THR A 164 30.97 -8.06 -47.55
C THR A 164 29.78 -8.81 -46.98
N LYS A 165 28.57 -8.26 -47.18
CA LYS A 165 27.32 -8.94 -46.85
C LYS A 165 27.02 -9.99 -47.91
N VAL A 166 26.60 -11.17 -47.49
CA VAL A 166 26.25 -12.30 -48.37
C VAL A 166 24.82 -12.76 -48.09
N SER A 167 24.35 -13.78 -48.83
CA SER A 167 23.03 -14.37 -48.59
C SER A 167 22.96 -14.99 -47.20
N ASP A 168 21.84 -14.84 -46.50
CA ASP A 168 21.65 -15.43 -45.17
C ASP A 168 21.72 -16.96 -45.20
N SER A 169 21.49 -17.58 -46.37
CA SER A 169 21.69 -19.02 -46.59
C SER A 169 23.13 -19.49 -46.35
N GLU A 170 24.12 -18.61 -46.52
CA GLU A 170 25.54 -18.93 -46.27
C GLU A 170 25.87 -18.96 -44.77
N CYS A 171 25.02 -18.36 -43.93
CA CYS A 171 25.11 -18.43 -42.47
C CYS A 171 24.10 -19.42 -41.86
N ASN A 172 23.42 -20.24 -42.66
CA ASN A 172 22.38 -21.16 -42.21
C ASN A 172 22.96 -22.44 -41.58
N VAL A 173 23.80 -22.26 -40.57
CA VAL A 173 24.37 -23.32 -39.74
C VAL A 173 23.58 -23.38 -38.44
N ASN A 174 23.08 -24.57 -38.09
CA ASN A 174 22.32 -24.76 -36.86
C ASN A 174 23.18 -24.39 -35.65
N CYS A 175 22.57 -23.73 -34.66
CA CYS A 175 23.24 -23.48 -33.40
C CYS A 175 23.33 -24.80 -32.64
N ALA A 176 24.42 -25.02 -31.92
CA ALA A 176 24.62 -26.30 -31.23
C ALA A 176 23.61 -26.53 -30.09
N GLY A 177 23.02 -25.45 -29.56
CA GLY A 177 22.00 -25.50 -28.52
C GLY A 177 20.54 -25.49 -28.99
N ASN A 178 20.24 -25.10 -30.25
CA ASN A 178 18.89 -25.10 -30.82
C ASN A 178 18.82 -24.80 -32.33
#